data_AF-A0A1A0KN01-F1
#
_entry.id   AF-A0A1A0KN01-F1
#
_cell.length_a   1.000
_cell.length_b   1.000
_cell.length_c   1.000
_cell.angle_alpha   90.00
_cell.angle_beta   90.00
_cell.angle_gamma   90.00
#
_symmetry.space_group_name_H-M   'P 1'
#
loop_
_entity.id
_entity.type
_entity.pdbx_description
1 polymer ?
#
loop_
_entity_poly.entity_id
_entity_poly.type
_entity_poly.pdbx_seq_one_letter_code
_entity_poly.pdbx_strand_id
1 'polypeptide(L)'
;MGATAVFADGSTAYCSRLAGTDGAVWSSVQGVAPNPDLPRTATPGPSLGDQCIGADIGRTATDANGNAIICTNYQWQLNTGQTPEHRWADDQRAWSDCIQTKTTEECRAELNSGG
;
A
#
# COMPACT_ATOMS: atom_id res chain seq x y z
N MET A 1 -19.03 -16.85 -16.76
CA MET A 1 -18.61 -17.09 -18.15
C MET A 1 -19.07 -15.91 -18.99
N GLY A 2 -18.18 -15.30 -19.78
CA GLY A 2 -18.48 -14.09 -20.58
C GLY A 2 -19.20 -14.41 -21.89
N ALA A 3 -19.71 -13.37 -22.58
CA ALA A 3 -20.35 -13.53 -23.88
C ALA A 3 -19.33 -13.90 -24.98
N THR A 4 -19.75 -14.72 -25.95
CA THR A 4 -18.95 -15.09 -27.12
C THR A 4 -19.65 -14.69 -28.41
N ALA A 5 -18.87 -14.38 -29.45
CA ALA A 5 -19.31 -14.04 -30.79
C ALA A 5 -18.31 -14.57 -31.83
N VAL A 6 -18.51 -14.24 -33.10
CA VAL A 6 -17.61 -14.61 -34.20
C VAL A 6 -17.16 -13.33 -34.91
N PHE A 7 -15.85 -13.19 -35.13
CA PHE A 7 -15.29 -12.10 -35.93
C PHE A 7 -15.58 -12.31 -37.42
N ALA A 8 -15.42 -11.26 -38.22
CA ALA A 8 -15.68 -11.33 -39.68
C ALA A 8 -14.77 -12.35 -40.41
N ASP A 9 -13.65 -12.73 -39.81
CA ASP A 9 -12.72 -13.76 -40.31
C ASP A 9 -13.09 -15.19 -39.89
N GLY A 10 -14.20 -15.36 -39.15
CA GLY A 10 -14.67 -16.66 -38.66
C GLY A 10 -14.04 -17.11 -37.34
N SER A 11 -13.13 -16.34 -36.74
CA SER A 11 -12.54 -16.67 -35.44
C SER A 11 -13.47 -16.33 -34.27
N THR A 12 -13.34 -17.05 -33.15
CA THR A 12 -14.15 -16.80 -31.95
C THR A 12 -13.73 -15.50 -31.27
N ALA A 13 -14.70 -14.66 -30.98
CA ALA A 13 -14.55 -13.46 -30.17
C ALA A 13 -15.05 -13.71 -28.74
N TYR A 14 -14.27 -13.29 -27.76
CA TYR A 14 -14.57 -13.38 -26.33
C TYR A 14 -14.75 -11.97 -25.77
N CYS A 15 -15.89 -11.73 -25.12
CA CYS A 15 -16.16 -10.45 -24.46
C CYS A 15 -15.55 -10.44 -23.05
N SER A 16 -14.74 -9.42 -22.77
CA SER A 16 -14.17 -9.16 -21.46
C SER A 16 -14.48 -7.73 -21.01
N ARG A 17 -14.82 -7.56 -19.72
CA ARG A 17 -15.06 -6.23 -19.14
C ARG A 17 -13.72 -5.53 -18.89
N LEU A 18 -13.64 -4.25 -19.20
CA LEU A 18 -12.49 -3.40 -18.88
C LEU A 18 -12.47 -3.12 -17.37
N ALA A 19 -11.35 -3.39 -16.71
CA ALA A 19 -11.20 -3.17 -15.28
C ALA A 19 -11.51 -1.71 -14.90
N GLY A 20 -12.28 -1.51 -13.84
CA GLY A 20 -12.62 -0.19 -13.33
C GLY A 20 -13.56 0.64 -14.21
N THR A 21 -14.22 0.04 -15.21
CA THR A 21 -15.16 0.74 -16.09
C THR A 21 -16.44 -0.07 -16.33
N ASP A 22 -17.43 0.58 -16.93
CA ASP A 22 -18.64 -0.07 -17.47
C ASP A 22 -18.50 -0.48 -18.95
N GLY A 23 -17.28 -0.37 -19.51
CA GLY A 23 -16.98 -0.76 -20.89
C GLY A 23 -16.61 -2.24 -21.03
N ALA A 24 -16.70 -2.75 -22.27
CA ALA A 24 -16.31 -4.10 -22.64
C ALA A 24 -15.56 -4.12 -23.98
N VAL A 25 -14.68 -5.10 -24.16
CA VAL A 25 -13.90 -5.31 -25.39
C VAL A 25 -14.05 -6.75 -25.87
N TRP A 26 -14.05 -6.92 -27.19
CA TRP A 26 -13.99 -8.22 -27.85
C TRP A 26 -12.54 -8.58 -28.19
N SER A 27 -12.10 -9.78 -27.81
CA SER A 27 -10.75 -10.28 -28.05
C SER A 27 -10.79 -11.69 -28.64
N SER A 28 -9.80 -12.07 -29.44
CA SER A 28 -9.65 -13.44 -29.94
C SER A 28 -9.09 -14.41 -28.89
N VAL A 29 -8.61 -13.89 -27.75
CA VAL A 29 -8.07 -14.69 -26.64
C VAL A 29 -9.00 -14.61 -25.43
N GLN A 30 -9.45 -15.78 -24.96
CA GLN A 30 -10.33 -15.88 -23.80
C GLN A 30 -9.65 -15.31 -22.54
N GLY A 31 -10.30 -14.35 -21.88
CA GLY A 31 -9.84 -13.76 -20.62
C GLY A 31 -8.85 -12.60 -20.79
N VAL A 32 -8.53 -12.18 -22.01
CA VAL A 32 -7.69 -11.00 -22.25
C VAL A 32 -8.59 -9.76 -22.40
N ALA A 33 -8.61 -8.93 -21.37
CA ALA A 33 -8.96 -7.52 -21.50
C ALA A 33 -7.67 -6.70 -21.45
N PRO A 34 -7.48 -5.71 -22.35
CA PRO A 34 -6.49 -4.67 -22.12
C PRO A 34 -6.76 -4.07 -20.73
N ASN A 35 -5.77 -4.07 -19.84
CA ASN A 35 -5.89 -3.39 -18.56
C ASN A 35 -5.47 -1.94 -18.78
N PRO A 36 -6.40 -0.98 -18.92
CA PRO A 36 -6.01 0.42 -19.01
C PRO A 36 -5.25 0.78 -17.73
N ASP A 37 -4.18 1.58 -17.86
CA ASP A 37 -3.56 2.19 -16.70
C ASP A 37 -4.56 3.19 -16.13
N LEU A 38 -5.36 2.74 -15.17
CA LEU A 38 -6.31 3.60 -14.49
C LEU A 38 -5.51 4.66 -13.74
N PRO A 39 -5.87 5.95 -13.84
CA PRO A 39 -5.22 6.97 -13.03
C PRO A 39 -5.35 6.55 -11.57
N ARG A 40 -4.23 6.14 -10.99
CA ARG A 40 -4.16 5.80 -9.58
C ARG A 40 -4.36 7.12 -8.87
N THR A 41 -5.54 7.34 -8.29
CA THR A 41 -5.77 8.47 -7.40
C THR A 41 -4.80 8.31 -6.25
N ALA A 42 -3.65 8.96 -6.35
CA ALA A 42 -2.73 9.05 -5.24
C ALA A 42 -3.48 9.85 -4.17
N THR A 43 -3.84 9.19 -3.08
CA THR A 43 -4.21 9.92 -1.86
C THR A 43 -3.03 10.84 -1.57
N PRO A 44 -3.24 12.18 -1.50
CA PRO A 44 -2.15 13.10 -1.21
C PRO A 44 -1.45 12.62 0.06
N GLY A 45 -0.14 12.41 -0.03
CA GLY A 45 0.67 12.11 1.13
C GLY A 45 0.60 13.24 2.16
N PRO A 46 1.04 13.00 3.40
CA PRO A 46 1.10 14.04 4.41
C PRO A 46 2.00 15.20 3.97
N SER A 47 1.68 16.39 4.44
CA SER A 47 2.48 17.60 4.22
C SER A 47 3.38 17.90 5.41
N LEU A 48 4.45 18.67 5.17
CA LEU A 48 5.26 19.23 6.24
C LEU A 48 4.39 20.02 7.22
N GLY A 49 4.50 19.69 8.50
CA GLY A 49 3.74 20.33 9.58
C GLY A 49 2.42 19.65 9.91
N ASP A 50 1.93 18.72 9.09
CA ASP A 50 0.71 17.95 9.39
C ASP A 50 0.89 17.13 10.67
N GLN A 51 -0.19 16.96 11.42
CA GLN A 51 -0.20 16.07 12.57
C GLN A 51 -0.18 14.61 12.11
N CYS A 52 0.53 13.77 12.85
CA CYS A 52 0.53 12.33 12.67
C CYS A 52 0.11 11.62 13.94
N ILE A 53 -0.49 10.44 13.80
CA ILE A 53 -0.85 9.61 14.96
C ILE A 53 0.39 8.90 15.49
N GLY A 54 0.34 8.43 16.74
CA GLY A 54 1.46 7.70 17.33
C GLY A 54 1.95 6.53 16.48
N ALA A 55 1.03 5.84 15.78
CA ALA A 55 1.34 4.70 14.90
C ALA A 55 2.25 5.07 13.72
N ASP A 56 2.27 6.33 13.33
CA ASP A 56 3.10 6.82 12.24
C ASP A 56 4.48 7.30 12.73
N ILE A 57 4.77 7.32 14.03
CA ILE A 57 6.08 7.79 14.52
C ILE A 57 7.21 6.96 13.91
N GLY A 58 8.16 7.63 13.29
CA GLY A 58 9.26 7.04 12.53
C GLY A 58 8.91 6.57 11.12
N ARG A 59 7.65 6.67 10.69
CA ARG A 59 7.24 6.44 9.30
C ARG A 59 7.75 7.56 8.41
N THR A 60 8.25 7.18 7.24
CA THR A 60 8.67 8.12 6.19
C THR A 60 7.62 8.24 5.09
N ALA A 61 7.53 9.42 4.50
CA ALA A 61 6.67 9.72 3.35
C ALA A 61 7.34 10.75 2.44
N THR A 62 6.71 11.05 1.30
CA THR A 62 7.13 12.11 0.39
C THR A 62 6.00 13.13 0.28
N ASP A 63 6.31 14.41 0.53
CA ASP A 63 5.33 15.49 0.41
C ASP A 63 5.02 15.85 -1.06
N ALA A 64 4.06 16.76 -1.27
CA ALA A 64 3.68 17.22 -2.61
C ALA A 64 4.81 17.94 -3.37
N ASN A 65 5.85 18.41 -2.68
CA ASN A 65 7.02 19.07 -3.27
C ASN A 65 8.16 18.10 -3.57
N GLY A 66 7.99 16.80 -3.26
CA GLY A 66 9.02 15.78 -3.44
C GLY A 66 10.01 15.66 -2.27
N ASN A 67 9.76 16.33 -1.13
CA ASN A 67 10.63 16.23 0.04
C ASN A 67 10.37 14.93 0.79
N ALA A 68 11.44 14.27 1.23
CA ALA A 68 11.34 13.19 2.19
C ALA A 68 10.98 13.77 3.57
N ILE A 69 9.90 13.26 4.16
CA ILE A 69 9.40 13.66 5.48
C ILE A 69 9.29 12.45 6.40
N ILE A 70 9.37 12.70 7.71
CA ILE A 70 9.26 11.69 8.76
C ILE A 70 8.34 12.20 9.86
N CYS A 71 7.46 11.34 10.37
CA CYS A 71 6.64 11.67 11.52
C CYS A 71 7.47 11.55 12.80
N THR A 72 7.60 12.65 13.52
CA THR A 72 8.33 12.75 14.79
C THR A 72 7.63 13.74 15.70
N ASN A 73 7.54 13.44 17.00
CA ASN A 73 6.79 14.25 17.96
C ASN A 73 5.36 14.59 17.50
N TYR A 74 4.64 13.60 16.94
CA TYR A 74 3.28 13.77 16.42
C TYR A 74 3.12 14.78 15.28
N GLN A 75 4.21 15.14 14.61
CA GLN A 75 4.20 16.03 13.47
C GLN A 75 5.09 15.53 12.33
N TRP A 76 4.66 15.71 11.09
CA TRP A 76 5.48 15.48 9.91
C TRP A 76 6.54 16.57 9.75
N GLN A 77 7.80 16.17 9.74
CA GLN A 77 8.96 17.06 9.64
C GLN A 77 9.86 16.61 8.49
N LEU A 78 10.76 17.48 8.05
CA LEU A 78 11.74 17.12 7.03
C LEU A 78 12.61 15.97 7.55
N ASN A 79 12.80 14.95 6.73
CA ASN A 79 13.67 13.84 7.08
C ASN A 79 15.13 14.26 6.86
N THR A 80 15.83 14.53 7.97
CA THR A 80 17.25 14.87 7.98
C THR A 80 18.10 13.74 8.59
N GLY A 81 17.57 12.51 8.59
CA GLY A 81 18.21 11.34 9.24
C GLY A 81 17.88 11.22 10.73
N GLN A 82 16.76 11.79 11.19
CA GLN A 82 16.31 11.58 12.56
C GLN A 82 15.91 10.10 12.78
N THR A 83 16.08 9.61 14.00
CA THR A 83 15.55 8.32 14.47
C THR A 83 14.51 8.58 15.57
N PRO A 84 13.22 8.80 15.23
CA PRO A 84 12.20 9.11 16.21
C PRO A 84 11.95 7.92 17.12
N GLU A 85 12.21 8.11 18.42
CA GLU A 85 11.92 7.15 19.48
C GLU A 85 10.61 7.53 20.15
N HIS A 86 9.73 6.56 20.33
CA HIS A 86 8.52 6.72 21.11
C HIS A 86 8.10 5.35 21.65
N ARG A 87 8.26 5.15 22.96
CA ARG A 87 8.10 3.84 23.63
C ARG A 87 6.92 3.02 23.12
N TRP A 88 5.72 3.60 23.08
CA TRP A 88 4.54 2.89 22.58
C TRP A 88 4.68 2.46 21.10
N ALA A 89 5.22 3.30 20.22
CA ALA A 89 5.39 2.98 18.80
C ALA A 89 6.53 1.97 18.59
N ASP A 90 7.58 2.07 19.39
CA ASP A 90 8.70 1.13 19.41
C ASP A 90 8.25 -0.26 19.85
N ASP A 91 7.45 -0.34 20.91
CA ASP A 91 6.87 -1.60 21.40
C ASP A 91 5.97 -2.26 20.34
N GLN A 92 5.15 -1.48 19.61
CA GLN A 92 4.30 -1.98 18.53
C GLN A 92 5.11 -2.48 17.32
N ARG A 93 6.20 -1.78 16.97
CA ARG A 93 7.11 -2.19 15.90
C ARG A 93 7.88 -3.46 16.26
N ALA A 94 8.46 -3.50 17.46
CA ALA A 94 9.16 -4.67 17.97
C ALA A 94 8.25 -5.91 18.01
N TRP A 95 6.99 -5.74 18.42
CA TRP A 95 6.00 -6.80 18.35
C TRP A 95 5.74 -7.25 16.91
N SER A 96 5.46 -6.30 16.00
CA SER A 96 5.16 -6.58 14.59
C SER A 96 6.30 -7.29 13.88
N ASP A 97 7.54 -6.86 14.10
CA ASP A 97 8.74 -7.46 13.52
C ASP A 97 8.99 -8.87 14.07
N CYS A 98 8.72 -9.08 15.37
CA CYS A 98 8.87 -10.38 15.99
C CYS A 98 7.89 -11.41 15.42
N ILE A 99 6.59 -11.08 15.34
CA ILE A 99 5.57 -12.03 14.86
C ILE A 99 5.66 -12.33 13.35
N GLN A 100 6.47 -11.58 12.60
CA GLN A 100 6.82 -11.94 11.22
C GLN A 100 7.74 -13.15 11.14
N THR A 101 8.49 -13.46 12.21
CA THR A 101 9.54 -14.50 12.21
C THR A 101 9.35 -15.57 13.27
N LYS A 102 8.56 -15.30 14.32
CA LYS A 102 8.34 -16.17 15.48
C LYS A 102 6.85 -16.29 15.83
N THR A 103 6.53 -17.23 16.71
CA THR A 103 5.18 -17.36 17.26
C THR A 103 4.87 -16.25 18.27
N THR A 104 3.57 -16.00 18.49
CA THR A 104 3.07 -15.03 19.49
C THR A 104 3.63 -15.31 20.89
N GLU A 105 3.72 -16.59 21.29
CA GLU A 105 4.22 -17.01 22.60
C GLU A 105 5.72 -16.72 22.76
N GLU A 106 6.53 -17.01 21.74
CA GLU A 106 7.97 -16.70 21.72
C GLU A 106 8.19 -15.18 21.80
N CYS A 107 7.48 -14.40 20.99
CA CYS A 107 7.55 -12.94 21.03
C CYS A 107 7.16 -12.36 22.37
N ARG A 108 6.09 -12.88 22.98
CA ARG A 108 5.65 -12.46 24.31
C ARG A 108 6.70 -12.78 25.39
N ALA A 109 7.38 -13.93 25.31
CA ALA A 109 8.43 -14.28 26.26
C ALA A 109 9.67 -13.38 26.11
N GLU A 110 10.11 -13.13 24.87
CA GLU A 110 11.29 -12.33 24.59
C GLU A 110 11.10 -10.83 24.92
N LEU A 111 9.97 -10.24 24.51
CA LEU A 111 9.72 -8.82 24.73
C LEU A 111 9.35 -8.47 26.18
N ASN A 112 8.82 -9.42 26.96
CA ASN A 112 8.53 -9.20 28.39
C ASN A 112 9.70 -9.54 29.33
N SER A 113 10.74 -10.23 28.86
CA SER A 113 11.87 -10.65 29.71
C SER A 113 13.00 -9.62 29.82
N GLY A 114 12.91 -8.50 29.10
CA GLY A 114 13.89 -7.40 29.13
C GLY A 114 13.57 -6.23 30.07
N GLY A 115 12.68 -6.41 31.05
CA GLY A 115 12.27 -5.38 32.01
C GLY A 115 13.15 -5.29 33.26
#